data_AF-A0A0E2KZZ5-F1
#
_entry.id   AF-A0A0E2KZZ5-F1
#
_cell.length_a   1.000
_cell.length_b   1.000
_cell.length_c   1.000
_cell.angle_alpha   90.00
_cell.angle_beta   90.00
_cell.angle_gamma   90.00
#
_symmetry.space_group_name_H-M   'P 1'
#
loop_
_entity.id
_entity.type
_entity.pdbx_description
1 polymer ?
#
loop_
_entity_poly.entity_id
_entity_poly.type
_entity_poly.pdbx_seq_one_letter_code
_entity_poly.pdbx_strand_id
1 'polypeptide(L)'
;MNEIISATVLLILIMDPLGNLPIFMSVLKHTEPKRRRAIMVRELLIALLVMLVFLFAGEKILAFLSLRAETVSISGGIILFLIAIKMIFPSASGNSSGLPAGEEPFIVPLAIPLVAGPTILATLMLLSHQYPNQMGHLVIALLLAWGGTFVILLQSSLFLRLLGEKGVNALERLMGLILVMMATQMFLDGIRMWMKG
;
A
#
# COMPACT_ATOMS: atom_id res chain seq x y z
N MET A 1 -7.30 -16.46 15.21
CA MET A 1 -7.18 -15.08 15.75
C MET A 1 -5.80 -14.48 15.46
N ASN A 2 -4.70 -15.20 15.71
CA ASN A 2 -3.35 -14.74 15.33
C ASN A 2 -3.19 -14.50 13.81
N GLU A 3 -3.76 -15.36 12.96
CA GLU A 3 -3.63 -15.21 11.49
C GLU A 3 -4.27 -13.91 10.96
N ILE A 4 -5.44 -13.53 11.50
CA ILE A 4 -6.14 -12.29 11.12
C ILE A 4 -5.33 -11.06 11.52
N ILE A 5 -4.78 -11.07 12.74
CA ILE A 5 -3.99 -9.94 13.25
C ILE A 5 -2.70 -9.80 12.44
N SER A 6 -1.99 -10.90 12.19
CA SER A 6 -0.77 -10.88 11.37
C SER A 6 -1.04 -10.40 9.94
N ALA A 7 -2.10 -10.90 9.29
CA ALA A 7 -2.48 -10.45 7.95
C ALA A 7 -2.90 -8.97 7.93
N THR A 8 -3.63 -8.52 8.95
CA THR A 8 -4.02 -7.11 9.09
C THR A 8 -2.80 -6.21 9.25
N VAL A 9 -1.86 -6.58 10.13
CA VAL A 9 -0.62 -5.82 10.35
C VAL A 9 0.22 -5.79 9.08
N LEU A 10 0.39 -6.92 8.40
CA LEU A 10 1.07 -7.00 7.12
C LEU A 10 0.43 -6.06 6.09
N LEU A 11 -0.89 -6.13 5.91
CA LEU A 11 -1.62 -5.28 4.97
C LEU A 11 -1.52 -3.79 5.33
N ILE A 12 -1.57 -3.42 6.60
CA ILE A 12 -1.38 -2.03 7.05
C ILE A 12 0.04 -1.56 6.71
N LEU A 13 1.05 -2.38 7.01
CA LEU A 13 2.44 -2.01 6.74
C LEU A 13 2.70 -1.86 5.24
N ILE A 14 2.10 -2.70 4.40
CA ILE A 14 2.25 -2.62 2.93
C ILE A 14 1.40 -1.48 2.34
N MET A 15 0.22 -1.19 2.92
CA MET A 15 -0.58 0.00 2.58
C MET A 15 0.17 1.30 2.85
N ASP A 16 1.15 1.26 3.74
CA ASP A 16 2.03 2.35 4.11
C ASP A 16 1.28 3.69 4.29
N PRO A 17 0.28 3.75 5.18
CA PRO A 17 -0.45 4.99 5.43
C PRO A 17 0.47 6.13 5.84
N LEU A 18 1.57 5.81 6.54
CA LEU A 18 2.50 6.78 7.10
C LEU A 18 3.45 7.34 6.04
N GLY A 19 4.04 6.50 5.18
CA GLY A 19 4.87 6.96 4.07
C GLY A 19 4.09 7.65 2.96
N ASN A 20 2.80 7.36 2.84
CA ASN A 20 1.91 8.11 1.96
C ASN A 20 1.56 9.52 2.50
N LEU A 21 1.77 9.82 3.79
CA LEU A 21 1.42 11.12 4.38
C LEU A 21 2.08 12.32 3.69
N PRO A 22 3.41 12.37 3.47
CA PRO A 22 4.08 13.51 2.83
C PRO A 22 3.61 13.72 1.39
N ILE A 23 3.36 12.64 0.65
CA ILE A 23 2.86 12.68 -0.72
C ILE A 23 1.45 13.26 -0.74
N PHE A 24 0.54 12.73 0.07
CA PHE A 24 -0.82 13.26 0.19
C PHE A 24 -0.78 14.75 0.58
N MET A 25 0.10 15.13 1.50
CA MET A 25 0.25 16.52 1.93
C MET A 25 0.76 17.45 0.83
N SER A 26 1.72 16.99 0.03
CA SER A 26 2.27 17.74 -1.11
C SER A 26 1.20 17.98 -2.17
N VAL A 27 0.44 16.93 -2.52
CA VAL A 27 -0.65 17.00 -3.51
C VAL A 27 -1.83 17.85 -3.01
N LEU A 28 -2.15 17.77 -1.72
CA LEU A 28 -3.29 18.48 -1.12
C LEU A 28 -2.92 19.86 -0.56
N LYS A 29 -1.70 20.36 -0.81
CA LYS A 29 -1.23 21.67 -0.33
C LYS A 29 -2.02 22.84 -0.95
N HIS A 30 -2.58 22.64 -2.14
CA HIS A 30 -3.32 23.67 -2.89
C HIS A 30 -4.85 23.45 -2.89
N THR A 31 -5.37 22.49 -2.12
CA THR A 31 -6.79 22.14 -2.11
C THR A 31 -7.44 22.54 -0.78
N GLU A 32 -8.64 23.12 -0.82
CA GLU A 32 -9.37 23.49 0.41
C GLU A 32 -9.55 22.29 1.36
N PRO A 33 -9.41 22.48 2.69
CA PRO A 33 -9.43 21.40 3.67
C PRO A 33 -10.74 20.58 3.69
N LYS A 34 -11.87 21.16 3.27
CA LYS A 34 -13.14 20.46 3.13
C LYS A 34 -13.17 19.54 1.89
N ARG A 35 -12.68 20.01 0.75
CA ARG A 35 -12.61 19.24 -0.51
C ARG A 35 -11.52 18.17 -0.45
N ARG A 36 -10.44 18.43 0.28
CA ARG A 36 -9.36 17.48 0.61
C ARG A 36 -9.88 16.17 1.21
N ARG A 37 -10.73 16.24 2.25
CA ARG A 37 -11.29 15.03 2.88
C ARG A 37 -12.19 14.26 1.93
N ALA A 38 -13.02 14.96 1.14
CA ALA A 38 -13.91 14.31 0.18
C ALA A 38 -13.13 13.54 -0.90
N ILE A 39 -12.05 14.13 -1.43
CA ILE A 39 -11.17 13.47 -2.40
C ILE A 39 -10.49 12.25 -1.77
N MET A 40 -9.91 12.39 -0.57
CA MET A 40 -9.27 11.27 0.11
C MET A 40 -10.23 10.09 0.35
N VAL A 41 -11.44 10.36 0.82
CA VAL A 41 -12.45 9.32 1.05
C VAL A 41 -12.81 8.62 -0.26
N ARG A 42 -12.99 9.38 -1.34
CA ARG A 42 -13.29 8.82 -2.67
C ARG A 42 -12.16 7.91 -3.16
N GLU A 43 -10.91 8.35 -3.08
CA GLU A 43 -9.74 7.56 -3.50
C GLU A 43 -9.57 6.31 -2.64
N LEU A 44 -9.74 6.41 -1.33
CA LEU A 44 -9.69 5.27 -0.40
C LEU A 44 -10.80 4.26 -0.69
N LEU A 45 -12.01 4.70 -1.04
CA LEU A 45 -13.11 3.80 -1.42
C LEU A 45 -12.84 3.11 -2.77
N ILE A 46 -12.27 3.82 -3.75
CA ILE A 46 -11.86 3.23 -5.02
C ILE A 46 -10.78 2.18 -4.78
N ALA A 47 -9.76 2.49 -3.97
CA ALA A 47 -8.72 1.54 -3.60
C ALA A 47 -9.30 0.30 -2.89
N LEU A 48 -10.25 0.48 -1.95
CA LEU A 48 -10.93 -0.63 -1.29
C LEU A 48 -11.65 -1.54 -2.29
N LEU A 49 -12.38 -0.95 -3.24
CA LEU A 49 -13.11 -1.71 -4.24
C LEU A 49 -12.15 -2.51 -5.13
N VAL A 50 -11.05 -1.90 -5.58
CA VAL A 50 -10.00 -2.58 -6.35
C VAL A 50 -9.37 -3.71 -5.53
N MET A 51 -9.00 -3.46 -4.28
CA MET A 51 -8.43 -4.48 -3.40
C MET A 51 -9.38 -5.66 -3.17
N LEU A 52 -10.67 -5.40 -2.97
CA LEU A 52 -11.68 -6.46 -2.85
C LEU A 52 -11.79 -7.26 -4.14
N VAL A 53 -11.83 -6.60 -5.30
CA VAL A 53 -11.84 -7.29 -6.60
C VAL A 53 -10.62 -8.20 -6.74
N PHE A 54 -9.42 -7.72 -6.45
CA PHE A 54 -8.20 -8.53 -6.55
C PHE A 54 -8.12 -9.64 -5.49
N LEU A 55 -8.69 -9.44 -4.30
CA LEU A 55 -8.77 -10.48 -3.28
C LEU A 55 -9.66 -11.65 -3.74
N PHE A 56 -10.81 -11.36 -4.35
CA PHE A 56 -11.73 -12.40 -4.86
C PHE A 56 -11.33 -12.97 -6.22
N ALA A 57 -10.72 -12.14 -7.08
CA ALA A 57 -10.32 -12.53 -8.42
C ALA A 57 -8.87 -13.04 -8.48
N GLY A 58 -8.09 -12.97 -7.39
CA GLY A 58 -6.66 -13.20 -7.40
C GLY A 58 -6.27 -14.56 -7.98
N GLU A 59 -6.87 -15.64 -7.47
CA GLU A 59 -6.64 -17.00 -7.99
C GLU A 59 -7.00 -17.13 -9.48
N LYS A 60 -8.13 -16.55 -9.89
CA LYS A 60 -8.59 -16.58 -11.30
C LYS A 60 -7.66 -15.78 -12.21
N ILE A 61 -7.15 -14.65 -11.75
CA ILE A 61 -6.21 -13.82 -12.50
C ILE A 61 -4.87 -14.55 -12.64
N LEU A 62 -4.35 -15.18 -11.58
CA LEU A 62 -3.14 -16.00 -11.63
C LEU A 62 -3.28 -17.13 -12.65
N ALA A 63 -4.39 -17.86 -12.57
CA ALA A 63 -4.69 -18.96 -13.49
C ALA A 63 -4.82 -18.47 -14.95
N PHE A 64 -5.51 -17.36 -15.17
CA PHE A 64 -5.69 -16.77 -16.51
C PHE A 64 -4.36 -16.31 -17.12
N LEU A 65 -3.50 -15.67 -16.32
CA LEU A 65 -2.18 -15.21 -16.77
C LEU A 65 -1.12 -16.32 -16.75
N SER A 66 -1.49 -17.55 -16.34
CA SER A 66 -0.56 -18.66 -16.10
C SER A 66 0.63 -18.27 -15.20
N LEU A 67 0.39 -17.36 -14.25
CA LEU A 67 1.38 -16.89 -13.30
C LEU A 67 1.34 -17.75 -12.06
N ARG A 68 2.52 -18.18 -11.62
CA ARG A 68 2.64 -18.88 -10.35
C ARG A 68 2.72 -17.89 -9.19
N ALA A 69 2.26 -18.31 -8.02
CA ALA A 69 2.23 -17.46 -6.82
C ALA A 69 3.63 -16.98 -6.40
N GLU A 70 4.67 -17.76 -6.70
CA GLU A 70 6.07 -17.43 -6.43
C GLU A 70 6.51 -16.22 -7.26
N THR A 71 6.14 -16.18 -8.53
CA THR A 71 6.46 -15.06 -9.43
C THR A 71 5.84 -13.77 -8.90
N VAL A 72 4.58 -13.84 -8.46
CA VAL A 72 3.86 -12.69 -7.90
C VAL A 72 4.51 -12.23 -6.58
N SER A 73 4.91 -13.16 -5.71
CA SER A 73 5.61 -12.84 -4.45
C SER A 73 6.96 -12.15 -4.70
N ILE A 74 7.77 -12.69 -5.63
CA ILE A 74 9.08 -12.13 -5.99
C ILE A 74 8.91 -10.74 -6.61
N SER A 75 7.99 -10.56 -7.56
CA SER A 75 7.73 -9.27 -8.18
C SER A 75 7.20 -8.24 -7.18
N GLY A 76 6.27 -8.64 -6.30
CA GLY A 76 5.76 -7.78 -5.23
C GLY A 76 6.87 -7.36 -4.26
N GLY A 77 7.75 -8.29 -3.87
CA GLY A 77 8.92 -8.02 -3.05
C GLY A 77 9.88 -7.03 -3.70
N ILE A 78 10.19 -7.17 -5.00
CA ILE A 78 11.06 -6.24 -5.73
C ILE A 78 10.45 -4.83 -5.76
N ILE A 79 9.16 -4.70 -6.05
CA ILE A 79 8.49 -3.39 -6.08
C ILE A 79 8.50 -2.76 -4.69
N LEU A 80 8.19 -3.54 -3.64
CA LEU A 80 8.25 -3.07 -2.26
C LEU A 80 9.65 -2.59 -1.87
N PHE A 81 10.69 -3.32 -2.27
CA PHE A 81 12.08 -2.95 -2.04
C PHE A 81 12.42 -1.61 -2.68
N LEU A 82 12.03 -1.39 -3.94
CA LEU A 82 12.28 -0.13 -4.64
C LEU A 82 11.56 1.05 -3.98
N ILE A 83 10.32 0.87 -3.54
CA ILE A 83 9.56 1.88 -2.78
C ILE A 83 10.29 2.20 -1.46
N ALA A 84 10.69 1.17 -0.73
CA ALA A 84 11.37 1.30 0.55
C ALA A 84 12.71 2.04 0.43
N ILE A 85 13.51 1.74 -0.60
CA ILE A 85 14.77 2.46 -0.88
C ILE A 85 14.50 3.94 -1.17
N LYS A 86 13.44 4.25 -1.95
CA LYS A 86 13.05 5.64 -2.24
C LYS A 86 12.64 6.41 -0.99
N MET A 87 12.04 5.75 0.00
CA MET A 87 11.67 6.36 1.29
C MET A 87 12.88 6.58 2.21
N ILE A 88 13.84 5.66 2.22
CA ILE A 88 15.07 5.80 3.04
C ILE A 88 15.96 6.91 2.45
N PHE A 89 16.09 6.94 1.12
CA PHE A 89 16.94 7.86 0.38
C PHE A 89 16.10 8.73 -0.58
N PRO A 90 15.35 9.71 -0.06
CA PRO A 90 14.58 10.60 -0.92
C PRO A 90 15.53 11.45 -1.78
N SER A 91 15.36 11.38 -3.10
CA SER A 91 16.11 12.17 -4.07
C SER A 91 15.89 13.67 -3.84
N ALA A 92 16.95 14.48 -3.86
CA ALA A 92 16.85 15.94 -3.76
C ALA A 92 16.18 16.60 -4.99
N SER A 93 16.06 15.87 -6.10
CA SER A 93 15.28 16.24 -7.28
C SER A 93 13.80 15.95 -7.02
N GLY A 94 13.05 17.02 -6.76
CA GLY A 94 11.65 16.96 -6.34
C GLY A 94 10.72 16.16 -7.25
N ASN A 95 9.68 15.61 -6.63
CA ASN A 95 8.34 15.42 -7.19
C ASN A 95 8.24 14.97 -8.67
N SER A 96 8.79 13.81 -9.04
CA SER A 96 8.31 13.11 -10.25
C SER A 96 6.95 12.40 -10.07
N SER A 97 6.22 12.76 -9.01
CA SER A 97 4.80 12.44 -8.80
C SER A 97 3.99 13.68 -8.39
N GLY A 98 4.52 14.88 -8.66
CA GLY A 98 3.73 16.11 -8.67
C GLY A 98 3.13 16.26 -10.06
N LEU A 99 1.80 16.15 -10.15
CA LEU A 99 1.06 16.70 -11.28
C LEU A 99 1.57 18.13 -11.56
N PRO A 100 1.74 18.55 -12.83
CA PRO A 100 2.01 19.93 -13.17
C PRO A 100 1.00 20.84 -12.47
N ALA A 101 1.49 21.91 -11.84
CA ALA A 101 0.65 22.88 -11.17
C ALA A 101 -0.39 23.44 -12.15
N GLY A 102 -1.65 23.02 -12.02
CA GLY A 102 -2.77 23.57 -12.80
C GLY A 102 -3.80 22.56 -13.30
N GLU A 103 -3.52 21.26 -13.29
CA GLU A 103 -4.52 20.26 -13.72
C GLU A 103 -5.27 19.66 -12.53
N GLU A 104 -6.60 19.73 -12.58
CA GLU A 104 -7.47 19.07 -11.61
C GLU A 104 -7.13 17.56 -11.53
N PRO A 105 -7.13 16.95 -10.33
CA PRO A 105 -6.71 15.56 -10.11
C PRO A 105 -7.78 14.58 -10.60
N PHE A 106 -8.10 14.61 -11.89
CA PHE A 106 -9.19 13.86 -12.50
C PHE A 106 -8.74 12.81 -13.51
N ILE A 107 -7.46 12.75 -13.88
CA ILE A 107 -7.01 11.90 -15.00
C ILE A 107 -6.14 10.72 -14.56
N VAL A 108 -5.52 10.76 -13.37
CA VAL A 108 -4.72 9.64 -12.85
C VAL A 108 -5.19 9.28 -11.45
N PRO A 109 -5.84 8.12 -11.22
CA PRO A 109 -6.30 7.75 -9.89
C PRO A 109 -5.11 7.69 -8.93
N LEU A 110 -5.09 8.53 -7.90
CA LEU A 110 -4.10 8.44 -6.81
C LEU A 110 -4.21 7.08 -6.11
N ALA A 111 -5.37 6.44 -6.17
CA ALA A 111 -5.60 5.06 -5.78
C ALA A 111 -4.65 4.06 -6.47
N ILE A 112 -4.26 4.30 -7.73
CA ILE A 112 -3.36 3.43 -8.53
C ILE A 112 -2.20 4.31 -9.04
N PRO A 113 -1.11 4.47 -8.28
CA PRO A 113 -0.36 3.39 -7.63
C PRO A 113 -0.14 3.57 -6.12
N LEU A 114 -0.71 4.60 -5.49
CA LEU A 114 -0.29 5.02 -4.15
C LEU A 114 -0.93 4.20 -3.02
N VAL A 115 -2.21 3.82 -3.16
CA VAL A 115 -2.99 3.15 -2.09
C VAL A 115 -3.36 1.71 -2.43
N ALA A 116 -3.64 1.39 -3.69
CA ALA A 116 -3.76 0.04 -4.23
C ALA A 116 -2.52 -0.26 -5.08
N GLY A 117 -1.34 -0.07 -4.49
CA GLY A 117 -0.08 -0.27 -5.17
C GLY A 117 0.09 -1.71 -5.66
N PRO A 118 0.94 -1.94 -6.69
CA PRO A 118 1.18 -3.28 -7.25
C PRO A 118 1.54 -4.32 -6.19
N THR A 119 2.24 -3.89 -5.14
CA THR A 119 2.60 -4.75 -4.01
C THR A 119 1.39 -5.26 -3.24
N ILE A 120 0.43 -4.40 -2.90
CA ILE A 120 -0.77 -4.82 -2.15
C ILE A 120 -1.59 -5.78 -2.99
N LEU A 121 -1.71 -5.52 -4.29
CA LEU A 121 -2.42 -6.41 -5.21
C LEU A 121 -1.72 -7.78 -5.27
N ALA A 122 -0.40 -7.81 -5.41
CA ALA A 122 0.40 -9.04 -5.38
C ALA A 122 0.23 -9.80 -4.05
N THR A 123 0.27 -9.09 -2.93
CA THR A 123 0.09 -9.68 -1.59
C THR A 123 -1.32 -10.23 -1.42
N LEU A 124 -2.37 -9.51 -1.82
CA LEU A 124 -3.75 -10.00 -1.76
C LEU A 124 -3.97 -11.24 -2.64
N MET A 125 -3.36 -11.26 -3.83
CA MET A 125 -3.37 -12.44 -4.70
C MET A 125 -2.68 -13.63 -4.02
N LEU A 126 -1.52 -13.43 -3.41
CA LEU A 126 -0.79 -14.47 -2.68
C LEU A 126 -1.58 -15.00 -1.47
N LEU A 127 -2.14 -14.10 -0.65
CA LEU A 127 -2.98 -14.48 0.49
C LEU A 127 -4.24 -15.22 0.06
N SER A 128 -4.88 -14.81 -1.04
CA SER A 128 -6.04 -15.51 -1.60
C SER A 128 -5.69 -16.94 -2.02
N HIS A 129 -4.49 -17.15 -2.58
CA HIS A 129 -4.01 -18.46 -3.02
C HIS A 129 -3.56 -19.35 -1.85
N GLN A 130 -2.93 -18.78 -0.81
CA GLN A 130 -2.49 -19.52 0.37
C GLN A 130 -3.65 -19.93 1.28
N TYR A 131 -4.73 -19.14 1.33
CA TYR A 131 -5.85 -19.35 2.25
C TYR A 131 -7.24 -19.35 1.55
N PRO A 132 -7.48 -20.23 0.56
CA PRO A 132 -8.73 -20.23 -0.21
C PRO A 132 -9.98 -20.50 0.67
N ASN A 133 -9.84 -21.33 1.71
CA ASN A 133 -10.94 -21.66 2.63
C ASN A 133 -11.19 -20.60 3.71
N GLN A 134 -10.38 -19.55 3.80
CA GLN A 134 -10.48 -18.50 4.83
C GLN A 134 -10.78 -17.11 4.23
N MET A 135 -11.39 -17.03 3.04
CA MET A 135 -11.69 -15.74 2.40
C MET A 135 -12.45 -14.76 3.31
N GLY A 136 -13.37 -15.23 4.14
CA GLY A 136 -14.07 -14.36 5.12
C GLY A 136 -13.12 -13.69 6.11
N HIS A 137 -12.08 -14.39 6.58
CA HIS A 137 -11.06 -13.84 7.46
C HIS A 137 -10.14 -12.84 6.75
N LEU A 138 -9.80 -13.10 5.48
CA LEU A 138 -9.01 -12.17 4.66
C LEU A 138 -9.77 -10.87 4.39
N VAL A 139 -11.08 -10.94 4.11
CA VAL A 139 -11.91 -9.75 3.91
C VAL A 139 -11.98 -8.93 5.19
N ILE A 140 -12.15 -9.56 6.36
CA ILE A 140 -12.13 -8.86 7.65
C ILE A 140 -10.77 -8.21 7.89
N ALA A 141 -9.66 -8.91 7.63
CA ALA A 141 -8.32 -8.36 7.78
C ALA A 141 -8.08 -7.17 6.84
N LEU A 142 -8.55 -7.25 5.59
CA LEU A 142 -8.48 -6.16 4.62
C LEU A 142 -9.31 -4.95 5.06
N LEU A 143 -10.52 -5.15 5.56
CA LEU A 143 -11.37 -4.07 6.05
C LEU A 143 -10.78 -3.40 7.29
N LEU A 144 -10.20 -4.17 8.21
CA LEU A 144 -9.49 -3.63 9.38
C LEU A 144 -8.25 -2.83 8.95
N ALA A 145 -7.46 -3.36 8.01
CA ALA A 145 -6.28 -2.69 7.49
C ALA A 145 -6.63 -1.38 6.76
N TRP A 146 -7.65 -1.44 5.91
CA TRP A 146 -8.18 -0.26 5.21
C TRP A 146 -8.75 0.75 6.19
N GLY A 147 -9.52 0.31 7.19
CA GLY A 147 -10.07 1.18 8.23
C GLY A 147 -8.99 1.87 9.05
N GLY A 148 -7.93 1.14 9.44
CA GLY A 148 -6.76 1.71 10.11
C GLY A 148 -6.06 2.77 9.25
N THR A 149 -5.77 2.42 8.00
CA THR A 149 -5.18 3.34 7.00
C THR A 149 -6.03 4.59 6.79
N PHE A 150 -7.35 4.42 6.68
CA PHE A 150 -8.31 5.50 6.53
C PHE A 150 -8.29 6.46 7.72
N VAL A 151 -8.31 5.93 8.95
CA VAL A 151 -8.24 6.73 10.18
C VAL A 151 -6.91 7.48 10.28
N ILE A 152 -5.77 6.81 10.01
CA ILE A 152 -4.44 7.43 10.05
C ILE A 152 -4.35 8.59 9.03
N LEU A 153 -4.82 8.37 7.80
CA LEU A 153 -4.79 9.37 6.74
C LEU A 153 -5.74 10.55 7.03
N LEU A 154 -6.93 10.29 7.59
CA LEU A 154 -7.83 11.37 8.03
C LEU A 154 -7.23 12.20 9.16
N GLN A 155 -6.45 11.56 10.05
CA GLN A 155 -5.72 12.21 11.13
C GLN A 155 -4.34 12.76 10.70
N SER A 156 -4.02 12.74 9.41
CA SER A 156 -2.75 13.27 8.87
C SER A 156 -2.42 14.67 9.37
N SER A 157 -3.41 15.57 9.43
CA SER A 157 -3.26 16.93 9.95
C SER A 157 -2.86 16.99 11.43
N LEU A 158 -3.30 16.02 12.23
CA LEU A 158 -2.92 15.90 13.63
C LEU A 158 -1.49 15.37 13.76
N PHE A 159 -1.13 14.34 12.99
CA PHE A 159 0.23 13.80 12.96
C PHE A 159 1.26 14.87 12.61
N LEU A 160 0.97 15.74 11.64
CA LEU A 160 1.83 16.87 11.29
C LEU A 160 1.95 17.93 12.39
N ARG A 161 0.85 18.24 13.07
CA ARG A 161 0.89 19.18 14.21
C ARG A 161 1.66 18.61 15.39
N LEU A 162 1.62 17.29 15.58
CA LEU A 162 2.24 16.62 16.72
C LEU A 162 3.73 16.34 16.49
N LEU A 163 4.11 15.87 15.29
CA LEU A 163 5.49 15.47 14.96
C LEU A 163 6.29 16.55 14.19
N GLY A 164 5.60 17.52 13.56
CA GLY A 164 6.22 18.46 12.63
C GLY A 164 6.74 17.78 11.35
N GLU A 165 7.16 18.58 10.37
CA GLU A 165 7.68 18.06 9.08
C GLU A 165 8.91 17.14 9.27
N LYS A 166 9.80 17.50 10.19
CA LYS A 166 11.01 16.72 10.48
C LYS A 166 10.69 15.35 11.10
N GLY A 167 9.70 15.28 12.00
CA GLY A 167 9.30 14.03 12.64
C GLY A 167 8.57 13.08 11.70
N VAL A 168 7.72 13.62 10.82
CA VAL A 168 7.08 12.83 9.75
C VAL A 168 8.13 12.23 8.81
N ASN A 169 9.13 13.02 8.37
CA ASN A 169 10.21 12.52 7.52
C ASN A 169 11.07 11.45 8.22
N ALA A 170 11.28 11.56 9.53
CA ALA A 170 12.00 10.54 10.29
C ALA A 170 11.20 9.23 10.40
N LEU A 171 9.89 9.31 10.64
CA LEU A 171 8.99 8.15 10.63
C LEU A 171 8.94 7.48 9.25
N GLU A 172 8.90 8.26 8.17
CA GLU A 172 8.90 7.74 6.80
C GLU A 172 10.16 6.89 6.55
N ARG A 173 11.34 7.37 6.96
CA ARG A 173 12.58 6.59 6.86
C ARG A 173 12.54 5.30 7.68
N LEU A 174 11.95 5.35 8.87
CA LEU A 174 11.79 4.19 9.74
C LEU A 174 10.86 3.15 9.10
N MET A 175 9.74 3.58 8.54
CA MET A 175 8.84 2.70 7.77
C MET A 175 9.55 2.10 6.56
N GLY A 176 10.34 2.88 5.83
CA GLY A 176 11.18 2.38 4.74
C GLY A 176 12.10 1.24 5.19
N LEU A 177 12.74 1.33 6.36
CA LEU A 177 13.56 0.24 6.89
C LEU A 177 12.74 -1.04 7.16
N ILE A 178 11.52 -0.91 7.70
CA ILE A 178 10.62 -2.06 7.92
C ILE A 178 10.18 -2.67 6.58
N LEU A 179 9.85 -1.83 5.60
CA LEU A 179 9.45 -2.29 4.26
C LEU A 179 10.59 -3.04 3.55
N VAL A 180 11.84 -2.61 3.69
CA VAL A 180 13.01 -3.36 3.17
C VAL A 180 13.07 -4.76 3.78
N MET A 181 12.86 -4.89 5.09
CA MET A 181 12.86 -6.20 5.77
C MET A 181 11.74 -7.09 5.22
N MET A 182 10.53 -6.55 5.09
CA MET A 182 9.38 -7.29 4.53
C MET A 182 9.59 -7.66 3.06
N ALA A 183 10.12 -6.76 2.25
CA ALA A 183 10.43 -7.01 0.85
C ALA A 183 11.43 -8.16 0.69
N THR A 184 12.47 -8.16 1.52
CA THR A 184 13.46 -9.25 1.57
C THR A 184 12.80 -10.56 2.00
N GLN A 185 11.90 -10.52 2.99
CA GLN A 185 11.15 -11.70 3.41
C GLN A 185 10.27 -12.25 2.28
N MET A 186 9.50 -11.41 1.57
CA MET A 186 8.66 -11.81 0.43
C MET A 186 9.48 -12.44 -0.70
N PHE A 187 10.69 -11.90 -0.95
CA PHE A 187 11.62 -12.44 -1.93
C PHE A 187 12.12 -13.83 -1.52
N LEU A 188 12.54 -13.99 -0.27
CA LEU A 188 12.99 -15.28 0.28
C LEU A 188 11.87 -16.32 0.30
N ASP A 189 10.65 -15.93 0.66
CA ASP A 189 9.48 -16.81 0.66
C ASP A 189 9.14 -17.26 -0.77
N GLY A 190 9.22 -16.36 -1.75
CA GLY A 190 9.05 -16.69 -3.16
C GLY A 190 10.08 -17.69 -3.68
N ILE A 191 11.37 -17.51 -3.33
CA ILE A 191 12.44 -18.47 -3.68
C ILE A 191 12.21 -19.81 -2.99
N ARG A 192 11.82 -19.80 -1.71
CA ARG A 192 11.56 -21.03 -0.95
C ARG A 192 10.40 -21.82 -1.55
N MET A 193 9.33 -21.15 -1.97
CA MET A 193 8.21 -21.78 -2.66
C MET A 193 8.67 -22.36 -4.00
N TRP A 194 9.50 -21.64 -4.76
CA TRP A 194 10.03 -22.10 -6.05
C TRP A 194 10.94 -23.33 -5.91
N MET A 195 11.71 -23.44 -4.83
CA MET A 195 12.56 -24.62 -4.58
C MET A 195 11.79 -25.85 -4.07
N LYS A 196 10.59 -25.66 -3.50
CA LYS A 196 9.76 -26.75 -2.94
C LYS A 196 8.76 -27.32 -3.95
N GLY A 197 8.41 -26.57 -4.99
CA GLY A 197 7.54 -27.00 -6.09
C GLY A 197 8.32 -27.51 -7.29
#